data_AF-A0A2A4HWF7-F1
#
_entry.id   AF-A0A2A4HWF7-F1
#
_cell.length_a   1.000
_cell.length_b   1.000
_cell.length_c   1.000
_cell.angle_alpha   90.00
_cell.angle_beta   90.00
_cell.angle_gamma   90.00
#
_symmetry.space_group_name_H-M   'P 1'
#
loop_
_entity.id
_entity.type
_entity.pdbx_description
1 polymer ?
#
loop_
_entity_poly.entity_id
_entity_poly.type
_entity_poly.pdbx_seq_one_letter_code
_entity_poly.pdbx_strand_id
1 'polypeptide(L)'
;MFTTSEREAQRVAHLVLDAPRPAPAIPRKPKGVSKQEWKAQKEILRERGKRLAPGIEERVALREEWRGKAGTPETLEFAVRSARREGALARLHATGAIDAHQLAAAERIATAHAQTVADVAVRTAKLEPRSTGGGPDAASAERIGRVILERQYTAWRGAVAPHAAMLLAIIVDDMGVTVAARRWRLSNRRARGILVAALDRWGRG
;
A
#
# COMPACT_ATOMS: atom_id res chain seq x y z
N MET A 1 -8.37 -23.08 -27.20
CA MET A 1 -6.92 -22.77 -27.09
C MET A 1 -6.64 -21.69 -28.11
N PHE A 2 -6.06 -20.56 -27.72
CA PHE A 2 -5.77 -19.46 -28.66
C PHE A 2 -4.48 -19.77 -29.43
N THR A 3 -4.48 -19.56 -30.74
CA THR A 3 -3.28 -19.69 -31.57
C THR A 3 -2.32 -18.51 -31.32
N THR A 4 -1.04 -18.66 -31.68
CA THR A 4 -0.04 -17.60 -31.54
C THR A 4 -0.44 -16.33 -32.31
N SER A 5 -1.01 -16.50 -33.52
CA SER A 5 -1.48 -15.39 -34.35
C SER A 5 -2.65 -14.62 -33.71
N GLU A 6 -3.62 -15.33 -33.15
CA GLU A 6 -4.77 -14.72 -32.46
C GLU A 6 -4.33 -14.01 -31.18
N ARG A 7 -3.37 -14.57 -30.45
CA ARG A 7 -2.80 -13.92 -29.26
C ARG A 7 -2.11 -12.60 -29.60
N GLU A 8 -1.32 -12.57 -30.68
CA GLU A 8 -0.62 -11.34 -31.09
C GLU A 8 -1.61 -10.28 -31.59
N ALA A 9 -2.62 -10.67 -32.36
CA ALA A 9 -3.69 -9.77 -32.78
C ALA A 9 -4.44 -9.16 -31.59
N GLN A 10 -4.77 -9.97 -30.57
CA GLN A 10 -5.37 -9.49 -29.32
C GLN A 10 -4.43 -8.57 -28.54
N ARG A 11 -3.13 -8.86 -28.51
CA ARG A 11 -2.14 -8.03 -27.82
C ARG A 11 -2.08 -6.64 -28.43
N VAL A 12 -1.97 -6.58 -29.76
CA VAL A 12 -1.93 -5.32 -30.50
C VAL A 12 -3.23 -4.56 -30.32
N ALA A 13 -4.37 -5.21 -30.53
CA ALA A 13 -5.67 -4.54 -30.42
C ALA A 13 -5.91 -3.97 -29.02
N HIS A 14 -5.72 -4.76 -27.96
CA HIS A 14 -6.18 -4.38 -26.62
C HIS A 14 -5.11 -3.72 -25.76
N LEU A 15 -3.83 -4.05 -25.92
CA LEU A 15 -2.75 -3.48 -25.10
C LEU A 15 -1.99 -2.35 -25.80
N VAL A 16 -1.96 -2.32 -27.14
CA VAL A 16 -1.22 -1.29 -27.90
C VAL A 16 -2.17 -0.22 -28.44
N LEU A 17 -3.29 -0.64 -29.03
CA LEU A 17 -4.27 0.27 -29.64
C LEU A 17 -5.42 0.64 -28.69
N ASP A 18 -5.38 0.19 -27.43
CA ASP A 18 -6.39 0.44 -26.40
C ASP A 18 -7.85 0.13 -26.82
N ALA A 19 -8.04 -0.81 -27.76
CA ALA A 19 -9.37 -1.17 -28.22
C ALA A 19 -10.19 -1.81 -27.08
N PRO A 20 -11.50 -1.50 -26.99
CA PRO A 20 -12.40 -2.12 -26.02
C PRO A 20 -12.48 -3.63 -26.22
N ARG A 21 -12.93 -4.36 -25.19
CA ARG A 21 -13.13 -5.81 -25.25
C ARG A 21 -13.98 -6.21 -26.47
N PRO A 22 -13.70 -7.38 -27.08
CA PRO A 22 -14.44 -7.84 -28.24
C PRO A 22 -15.93 -7.97 -27.91
N ALA A 23 -16.78 -7.45 -28.80
CA ALA A 23 -18.21 -7.60 -28.69
C ALA A 23 -18.60 -9.05 -29.05
N PRO A 24 -19.30 -9.80 -28.17
CA PRO A 24 -19.68 -11.16 -28.47
C PRO A 24 -20.70 -11.20 -29.62
N ALA A 25 -20.40 -11.99 -30.66
CA ALA A 25 -21.35 -12.26 -31.74
C ALA A 25 -22.42 -13.25 -31.22
N ILE A 26 -23.59 -12.73 -30.83
CA ILE A 26 -24.69 -13.54 -30.30
C ILE A 26 -25.63 -13.92 -31.45
N PRO A 27 -25.79 -15.22 -31.76
CA PRO A 27 -26.74 -15.66 -32.79
C PRO A 27 -28.20 -15.45 -32.37
N ARG A 28 -29.13 -15.53 -33.32
CA ARG A 28 -30.56 -15.47 -33.03
C ARG A 28 -31.00 -16.70 -32.21
N LYS A 29 -32.07 -16.54 -31.42
CA LYS A 29 -32.64 -17.62 -30.60
C LYS A 29 -33.00 -18.83 -31.49
N PRO A 30 -32.52 -20.05 -31.18
CA PRO A 30 -32.90 -21.25 -31.90
C PRO A 30 -34.39 -21.59 -31.70
N LYS A 31 -35.04 -22.16 -32.73
CA LYS A 31 -36.41 -22.70 -32.60
C LYS A 31 -36.39 -23.90 -31.65
N GLY A 32 -37.37 -23.99 -30.75
CA GLY A 32 -37.51 -25.11 -29.80
C GLY A 32 -36.85 -24.91 -28.43
N VAL A 33 -36.03 -23.88 -28.23
CA VAL A 33 -35.40 -23.60 -26.92
C VAL A 33 -36.32 -22.71 -26.07
N SER A 34 -36.46 -23.01 -24.77
CA SER A 34 -37.23 -22.16 -23.86
C SER A 34 -36.58 -20.77 -23.69
N LYS A 35 -37.35 -19.79 -23.22
CA LYS A 35 -36.82 -18.43 -22.97
C LYS A 35 -35.73 -18.42 -21.89
N GLN A 36 -35.85 -19.28 -20.88
CA GLN A 36 -34.90 -19.36 -19.76
C GLN A 36 -33.59 -20.03 -20.19
N GLU A 37 -33.66 -21.16 -20.90
CA GLU A 37 -32.46 -21.83 -21.44
C GLU A 37 -31.70 -20.94 -22.42
N TRP A 38 -32.42 -20.22 -23.27
CA TRP A 38 -31.80 -19.25 -24.18
C TRP A 38 -31.12 -18.10 -23.44
N LYS A 39 -31.70 -17.63 -22.32
CA LYS A 39 -31.07 -16.58 -21.49
C LYS A 39 -29.76 -17.08 -20.88
N ALA A 40 -29.75 -18.31 -20.35
CA ALA A 40 -28.53 -18.92 -19.80
C ALA A 40 -27.46 -19.13 -20.88
N GLN A 41 -27.83 -19.69 -22.04
CA GLN A 41 -26.92 -19.87 -23.17
C GLN A 41 -26.37 -18.54 -23.71
N LYS A 42 -27.22 -17.52 -23.80
CA LYS A 42 -26.81 -16.17 -24.23
C LYS A 42 -25.78 -15.56 -23.28
N GLU A 43 -25.93 -15.77 -21.98
CA GLU A 43 -24.96 -15.28 -20.99
C GLU A 43 -23.62 -16.02 -21.10
N ILE A 44 -23.65 -17.34 -21.28
CA ILE A 44 -22.45 -18.14 -21.54
C ILE A 44 -21.73 -17.67 -22.82
N LEU A 45 -22.48 -17.39 -23.89
CA LEU A 45 -21.92 -16.90 -25.16
C LEU A 45 -21.33 -15.49 -25.01
N ARG A 46 -21.95 -14.62 -24.21
CA ARG A 46 -21.41 -13.30 -23.89
C ARG A 46 -20.09 -13.40 -23.14
N GLU A 47 -20.04 -14.21 -22.10
CA GLU A 47 -18.83 -14.37 -21.29
C GLU A 47 -17.69 -15.04 -22.07
N ARG A 48 -18.02 -16.02 -22.92
CA ARG A 48 -17.02 -16.62 -23.83
C ARG A 48 -16.51 -15.63 -24.87
N GLY A 49 -17.37 -14.80 -25.45
CA GLY A 49 -16.98 -13.85 -26.49
C GLY A 49 -16.18 -12.63 -25.97
N LYS A 50 -16.27 -12.31 -24.68
CA LYS A 50 -15.49 -11.25 -24.03
C LYS A 50 -14.10 -11.70 -23.54
N ARG A 51 -13.87 -13.02 -23.44
CA ARG A 51 -12.67 -13.59 -22.83
C ARG A 51 -11.47 -13.47 -23.77
N LEU A 52 -10.41 -12.83 -23.28
CA LEU A 52 -9.13 -12.70 -23.99
C LEU A 52 -8.17 -13.85 -23.64
N ALA A 53 -7.05 -13.94 -24.35
CA ALA A 53 -6.03 -14.91 -24.04
C ALA A 53 -5.39 -14.68 -22.65
N PRO A 54 -4.96 -15.75 -21.96
CA PRO A 54 -4.21 -15.63 -20.70
C PRO A 54 -2.93 -14.80 -20.89
N GLY A 55 -2.66 -13.90 -19.95
CA GLY A 55 -1.67 -12.82 -19.99
C GLY A 55 -2.20 -11.48 -20.53
N ILE A 56 -3.20 -11.49 -21.42
CA ILE A 56 -3.79 -10.27 -22.00
C ILE A 56 -5.03 -9.87 -21.18
N GLU A 57 -5.86 -10.85 -20.82
CA GLU A 57 -7.04 -10.69 -19.98
C GLU A 57 -6.71 -9.98 -18.65
N GLU A 58 -5.65 -10.42 -17.97
CA GLU A 58 -5.21 -9.90 -16.68
C GLU A 58 -4.74 -8.45 -16.79
N ARG A 59 -4.01 -8.11 -17.87
CA ARG A 59 -3.54 -6.74 -18.12
C ARG A 59 -4.67 -5.80 -18.50
N VAL A 60 -5.62 -6.26 -19.32
CA VAL A 60 -6.81 -5.48 -19.68
C VAL A 60 -7.71 -5.27 -18.45
N ALA A 61 -7.93 -6.32 -17.65
CA ALA A 61 -8.71 -6.22 -16.41
C ALA A 61 -8.07 -5.26 -15.40
N LEU A 62 -6.74 -5.31 -15.24
CA LEU A 62 -6.00 -4.38 -14.39
C LEU A 62 -6.19 -2.93 -14.86
N ARG A 63 -6.05 -2.68 -16.17
CA ARG A 63 -6.31 -1.34 -16.75
C ARG A 63 -7.75 -0.88 -16.53
N GLU A 64 -8.72 -1.78 -16.69
CA GLU A 64 -10.14 -1.47 -16.49
C GLU A 64 -10.47 -1.13 -15.04
N GLU A 65 -9.89 -1.83 -14.07
CA GLU A 65 -10.05 -1.57 -12.63
C GLU A 65 -9.55 -0.18 -12.22
N TRP A 66 -8.45 0.27 -12.82
CA TRP A 66 -7.80 1.54 -12.51
C TRP A 66 -8.14 2.66 -13.49
N ARG A 67 -9.06 2.42 -14.44
CA ARG A 67 -9.45 3.39 -15.46
C ARG A 67 -10.00 4.67 -14.82
N GLY A 68 -9.47 5.82 -15.24
CA GLY A 68 -9.90 7.14 -14.75
C GLY A 68 -9.24 7.59 -13.44
N LYS A 69 -8.28 6.84 -12.89
CA LYS A 69 -7.45 7.28 -11.76
C LYS A 69 -6.09 7.79 -12.27
N ALA A 70 -5.54 8.80 -11.60
CA ALA A 70 -4.24 9.36 -11.96
C ALA A 70 -3.10 8.38 -11.57
N GLY A 71 -2.27 7.99 -12.54
CA GLY A 71 -1.16 7.06 -12.37
C GLY A 71 -1.26 5.83 -13.29
N THR A 72 -0.18 5.04 -13.37
CA THR A 72 -0.22 3.75 -14.10
C THR A 72 -0.96 2.70 -13.27
N PRO A 73 -1.74 1.80 -13.89
CA PRO A 73 -2.46 0.72 -13.21
C PRO A 73 -1.55 -0.14 -12.32
N GLU A 74 -0.33 -0.42 -12.79
CA GLU A 74 0.67 -1.19 -12.06
C GLU A 74 1.13 -0.48 -10.78
N THR A 75 1.32 0.84 -10.83
CA THR A 75 1.70 1.65 -9.66
C THR A 75 0.57 1.76 -8.65
N LEU A 76 -0.68 1.88 -9.12
CA LEU A 76 -1.86 1.93 -8.25
C LEU A 76 -2.11 0.59 -7.56
N GLU A 77 -1.98 -0.52 -8.29
CA GLU A 77 -2.07 -1.87 -7.73
C GLU A 77 -0.94 -2.15 -6.74
N PHE A 78 0.29 -1.70 -7.02
CA PHE A 78 1.39 -1.79 -6.06
C PHE A 78 1.13 -0.96 -4.80
N ALA A 79 0.62 0.26 -4.93
CA ALA A 79 0.28 1.12 -3.79
C ALA A 79 -0.83 0.50 -2.94
N VAL A 80 -1.89 -0.04 -3.55
CA VAL A 80 -2.97 -0.73 -2.84
C VAL A 80 -2.51 -2.04 -2.23
N ARG A 81 -1.66 -2.81 -2.89
CA ARG A 81 -1.09 -4.05 -2.33
C ARG A 81 -0.15 -3.78 -1.17
N SER A 82 0.63 -2.70 -1.25
CA SER A 82 1.47 -2.24 -0.14
C SER A 82 0.63 -1.72 1.02
N ALA A 83 -0.51 -1.07 0.75
CA ALA A 83 -1.47 -0.65 1.77
C ALA A 83 -2.33 -1.80 2.34
N ARG A 84 -2.58 -2.86 1.57
CA ARG A 84 -3.40 -4.04 1.95
C ARG A 84 -2.63 -5.13 2.69
N ARG A 85 -1.29 -5.14 2.66
CA ARG A 85 -0.55 -6.01 3.57
C ARG A 85 -0.84 -5.52 4.98
N GLU A 86 -1.52 -6.34 5.77
CA GLU A 86 -1.56 -6.14 7.21
C GLU A 86 -0.11 -5.94 7.69
N GLY A 87 0.15 -4.76 8.24
CA GLY A 87 1.50 -4.38 8.62
C GLY A 87 2.15 -5.45 9.49
N ALA A 88 3.46 -5.64 9.39
CA ALA A 88 4.23 -6.50 10.27
C ALA A 88 3.86 -6.28 11.75
N LEU A 89 3.60 -5.03 12.14
CA LEU A 89 3.12 -4.67 13.49
C LEU A 89 1.66 -5.09 13.73
N ALA A 90 0.75 -4.92 12.77
CA ALA A 90 -0.63 -5.36 12.90
C ALA A 90 -0.73 -6.88 13.12
N ARG A 91 0.12 -7.66 12.43
CA ARG A 91 0.22 -9.12 12.64
C ARG A 91 0.81 -9.49 14.00
N LEU A 92 1.77 -8.71 14.50
CA LEU A 92 2.29 -8.89 15.86
C LEU A 92 1.22 -8.60 16.92
N HIS A 93 0.39 -7.58 16.70
CA HIS A 93 -0.74 -7.28 17.59
C HIS A 93 -1.80 -8.38 17.54
N ALA A 94 -2.19 -8.84 16.34
CA ALA A 94 -3.15 -9.92 16.17
C ALA A 94 -2.70 -11.24 16.83
N THR A 95 -1.40 -11.49 16.91
CA THR A 95 -0.82 -12.67 17.58
C THR A 95 -0.55 -12.46 19.08
N GLY A 96 -0.85 -11.28 19.64
CA GLY A 96 -0.59 -10.93 21.03
C GLY A 96 0.90 -10.76 21.38
N ALA A 97 1.77 -10.61 20.38
CA ALA A 97 3.19 -10.38 20.58
C ALA A 97 3.52 -8.93 20.97
N ILE A 98 2.63 -8.00 20.65
CA ILE A 98 2.59 -6.63 21.16
C ILE A 98 1.15 -6.29 21.58
N ASP A 99 0.98 -5.39 22.53
CA ASP A 99 -0.34 -4.92 22.98
C ASP A 99 -0.82 -3.68 22.20
N ALA A 100 -2.06 -3.24 22.48
CA ALA A 100 -2.67 -2.09 21.83
C ALA A 100 -1.95 -0.77 22.13
N HIS A 101 -1.37 -0.61 23.32
CA HIS A 101 -0.61 0.58 23.68
C HIS A 101 0.71 0.65 22.92
N GLN A 102 1.38 -0.49 22.75
CA GLN A 102 2.60 -0.62 21.95
C GLN A 102 2.33 -0.40 20.46
N LEU A 103 1.19 -0.86 19.95
CA LEU A 103 0.77 -0.56 18.57
C LEU A 103 0.54 0.94 18.36
N ALA A 104 -0.22 1.58 19.26
CA ALA A 104 -0.45 3.04 19.23
C ALA A 104 0.87 3.83 19.38
N ALA A 105 1.80 3.33 20.19
CA ALA A 105 3.15 3.90 20.31
C ALA A 105 3.90 3.85 18.97
N ALA A 106 3.84 2.72 18.26
CA ALA A 106 4.48 2.58 16.96
C ALA A 106 3.90 3.56 15.92
N GLU A 107 2.57 3.74 15.89
CA GLU A 107 1.90 4.71 15.00
C GLU A 107 2.33 6.15 15.29
N ARG A 108 2.45 6.52 16.56
CA ARG A 108 2.94 7.83 16.99
C ARG A 108 4.41 8.05 16.62
N ILE A 109 5.26 7.03 16.76
CA ILE A 109 6.67 7.07 16.32
C ILE A 109 6.74 7.26 14.80
N ALA A 110 5.96 6.51 14.04
CA ALA A 110 5.91 6.62 12.57
C ALA A 110 5.48 8.01 12.12
N THR A 111 4.45 8.57 12.76
CA THR A 111 3.97 9.94 12.52
C THR A 111 5.06 10.97 12.81
N ALA A 112 5.74 10.86 13.95
CA ALA A 112 6.81 11.77 14.34
C ALA A 112 8.01 11.71 13.37
N HIS A 113 8.38 10.51 12.92
CA HIS A 113 9.43 10.32 11.92
C HIS A 113 9.05 10.96 10.58
N ALA A 114 7.83 10.74 10.08
CA ALA A 114 7.35 11.32 8.83
C ALA A 114 7.38 12.86 8.87
N GLN A 115 6.95 13.46 9.98
CA GLN A 115 7.00 14.92 10.18
C GLN A 115 8.44 15.45 10.20
N THR A 116 9.33 14.76 10.89
CA THR A 116 10.76 15.14 10.98
C THR A 116 11.44 15.06 9.62
N VAL A 117 11.22 13.97 8.87
CA VAL A 117 11.79 13.80 7.52
C VAL A 117 11.21 14.83 6.54
N ALA A 118 9.91 15.09 6.60
CA ALA A 118 9.27 16.12 5.78
C ALA A 118 9.84 17.52 6.08
N ASP A 119 10.07 17.86 7.35
CA ASP A 119 10.70 19.13 7.71
C ASP A 119 12.13 19.26 7.21
N VAL A 120 12.93 18.18 7.32
CA VAL A 120 14.29 18.17 6.77
C VAL A 120 14.23 18.38 5.26
N ALA A 121 13.35 17.68 4.54
CA ALA A 121 13.18 17.83 3.10
C ALA A 121 12.73 19.26 2.71
N VAL A 122 11.82 19.86 3.50
CA VAL A 122 11.38 21.25 3.30
C VAL A 122 12.52 22.24 3.59
N ARG A 123 13.33 22.04 4.64
CA ARG A 123 14.50 22.90 4.92
C ARG A 123 15.56 22.79 3.84
N THR A 124 15.77 21.60 3.27
CA THR A 124 16.69 21.43 2.14
C THR A 124 16.14 22.04 0.84
N ALA A 125 14.82 22.10 0.67
CA ALA A 125 14.16 22.67 -0.51
C ALA A 125 13.86 24.18 -0.38
N LYS A 126 13.69 24.71 0.84
CA LYS A 126 13.41 26.12 1.15
C LYS A 126 14.67 26.82 1.68
N LEU A 127 15.63 27.05 0.80
CA LEU A 127 16.66 28.08 0.97
C LEU A 127 16.26 29.43 0.33
N GLU A 128 15.01 29.55 -0.15
CA GLU A 128 14.43 30.80 -0.65
C GLU A 128 13.36 31.31 0.35
N PRO A 129 13.39 32.59 0.76
CA PRO A 129 12.52 33.10 1.81
C PRO A 129 11.12 33.37 1.26
N ARG A 130 10.12 32.60 1.72
CA ARG A 130 8.72 32.98 1.59
C ARG A 130 8.06 33.07 2.95
N SER A 131 7.75 34.31 3.32
CA SER A 131 6.82 34.69 4.39
C SER A 131 5.42 34.21 4.03
N THR A 132 4.78 33.45 4.91
CA THR A 132 3.34 33.16 4.83
C THR A 132 2.72 33.27 6.21
N GLY A 133 1.77 34.20 6.32
CA GLY A 133 0.93 34.42 7.48
C GLY A 133 -0.12 33.33 7.68
N GLY A 134 -0.53 33.18 8.94
CA GLY A 134 -1.65 32.39 9.42
C GLY A 134 -1.88 32.72 10.89
N GLY A 135 -3.13 32.99 11.27
CA GLY A 135 -3.52 33.59 12.56
C GLY A 135 -3.11 32.79 13.82
N PRO A 136 -3.07 33.45 14.99
CA PRO A 136 -2.24 33.04 16.12
C PRO A 136 -2.66 31.76 16.85
N ASP A 137 -3.95 31.49 17.10
CA ASP A 137 -4.30 30.53 18.16
C ASP A 137 -4.38 29.06 17.72
N ALA A 138 -5.08 28.74 16.62
CA ALA A 138 -5.14 27.37 16.11
C ALA A 138 -3.78 26.90 15.55
N ALA A 139 -3.05 27.81 14.89
CA ALA A 139 -1.71 27.55 14.38
C ALA A 139 -0.67 27.36 15.50
N SER A 140 -0.92 27.89 16.71
CA SER A 140 0.02 27.76 17.83
C SER A 140 -0.14 26.43 18.58
N ALA A 141 -1.36 25.94 18.80
CA ALA A 141 -1.59 24.66 19.47
C ALA A 141 -1.04 23.47 18.66
N GLU A 142 -1.32 23.43 17.35
CA GLU A 142 -0.75 22.42 16.43
C GLU A 142 0.79 22.49 16.40
N ARG A 143 1.34 23.72 16.46
CA ARG A 143 2.79 23.93 16.50
C ARG A 143 3.43 23.45 17.81
N ILE A 144 2.77 23.63 18.96
CA ILE A 144 3.26 23.14 20.26
C ILE A 144 3.21 21.61 20.31
N GLY A 145 2.08 21.00 19.91
CA GLY A 145 1.94 19.54 19.86
C GLY A 145 3.00 18.88 18.98
N ARG A 146 3.30 19.49 17.82
CA ARG A 146 4.37 19.07 16.93
C ARG A 146 5.75 19.13 17.59
N VAL A 147 6.09 20.22 18.27
CA VAL A 147 7.39 20.37 18.95
C VAL A 147 7.56 19.35 20.07
N ILE A 148 6.50 19.08 20.83
CA ILE A 148 6.51 18.04 21.88
C ILE A 148 6.79 16.66 21.25
N LEU A 149 6.08 16.34 20.16
CA LEU A 149 6.24 15.07 19.46
C LEU A 149 7.66 14.91 18.86
N GLU A 150 8.23 15.97 18.28
CA GLU A 150 9.61 16.00 17.77
C GLU A 150 10.65 15.79 18.88
N ARG A 151 10.47 16.45 20.03
CA ARG A 151 11.34 16.25 21.21
C ARG A 151 11.25 14.82 21.74
N GLN A 152 10.03 14.29 21.87
CA GLN A 152 9.80 12.91 22.29
C GLN A 152 10.46 11.91 21.32
N TYR A 153 10.33 12.16 20.01
CA TYR A 153 10.99 11.38 18.96
C TYR A 153 12.51 11.41 19.07
N THR A 154 13.09 12.59 19.25
CA THR A 154 14.54 12.77 19.40
C THR A 154 15.06 12.05 20.65
N ALA A 155 14.37 12.22 21.79
CA ALA A 155 14.71 11.54 23.04
C ALA A 155 14.61 10.01 22.90
N TRP A 156 13.52 9.52 22.30
CA TRP A 156 13.34 8.09 22.02
C TRP A 156 14.44 7.54 21.11
N ARG A 157 14.77 8.23 20.01
CA ARG A 157 15.86 7.85 19.09
C ARG A 157 17.21 7.72 19.80
N GLY A 158 17.54 8.66 20.68
CA GLY A 158 18.76 8.59 21.49
C GLY A 158 18.73 7.42 22.48
N ALA A 159 17.58 7.22 23.13
CA ALA A 159 17.39 6.18 24.13
C ALA A 159 17.44 4.74 23.59
N VAL A 160 17.10 4.52 22.32
CA VAL A 160 17.11 3.20 21.68
C VAL A 160 18.33 2.97 20.79
N ALA A 161 19.30 3.90 20.77
CA ALA A 161 20.59 3.70 20.13
C ALA A 161 21.32 2.49 20.77
N PRO A 162 22.01 1.65 19.98
CA PRO A 162 22.29 1.77 18.54
C PRO A 162 21.22 1.17 17.62
N HIS A 163 20.12 0.63 18.17
CA HIS A 163 19.13 -0.15 17.42
C HIS A 163 18.07 0.68 16.68
N ALA A 164 18.17 2.01 16.76
CA ALA A 164 17.19 2.93 16.22
C ALA A 164 16.93 2.76 14.70
N ALA A 165 17.95 2.42 13.90
CA ALA A 165 17.77 2.15 12.47
C ALA A 165 16.96 0.86 12.20
N MET A 166 17.19 -0.19 12.98
CA MET A 166 16.42 -1.44 12.88
C MET A 166 14.96 -1.21 13.25
N LEU A 167 14.72 -0.45 14.32
CA LEU A 167 13.38 -0.15 14.80
C LEU A 167 12.58 0.67 13.78
N LEU A 168 13.19 1.67 13.15
CA LEU A 168 12.51 2.43 12.10
C LEU A 168 12.23 1.57 10.86
N ALA A 169 13.12 0.65 10.49
CA ALA A 169 12.83 -0.27 9.40
C ALA A 169 11.59 -1.14 9.69
N ILE A 170 11.40 -1.56 10.95
CA ILE A 170 10.21 -2.33 11.35
C ILE A 170 8.96 -1.44 11.41
N ILE A 171 9.06 -0.26 12.03
CA ILE A 171 7.92 0.61 12.35
C ILE A 171 7.45 1.43 11.15
N VAL A 172 8.39 1.95 10.36
CA VAL A 172 8.11 2.88 9.25
C VAL A 172 8.07 2.13 7.92
N ASP A 173 9.06 1.26 7.66
CA ASP A 173 9.17 0.55 6.38
C ASP A 173 8.41 -0.80 6.39
N ASP A 174 7.63 -1.06 7.44
CA ASP A 174 6.87 -2.29 7.64
C ASP A 174 7.69 -3.59 7.54
N MET A 175 8.98 -3.54 7.91
CA MET A 175 9.85 -4.70 7.84
C MET A 175 9.48 -5.73 8.92
N GLY A 176 9.24 -6.97 8.49
CA GLY A 176 9.03 -8.09 9.42
C GLY A 176 10.21 -8.27 10.39
N VAL A 177 9.90 -8.54 11.67
CA VAL A 177 10.92 -8.69 12.74
C VAL A 177 11.97 -9.77 12.40
N THR A 178 11.58 -10.84 11.72
CA THR A 178 12.51 -11.91 11.30
C THR A 178 13.50 -11.44 10.24
N VAL A 179 13.05 -10.59 9.31
CA VAL A 179 13.88 -9.98 8.26
C VAL A 179 14.83 -8.96 8.88
N ALA A 180 14.32 -8.11 9.77
CA ALA A 180 15.13 -7.15 10.52
C ALA A 180 16.18 -7.87 11.40
N ALA A 181 15.80 -8.92 12.13
CA ALA A 181 16.72 -9.70 12.94
C ALA A 181 17.90 -10.22 12.11
N ARG A 182 17.62 -10.80 10.93
CA ARG A 182 18.67 -11.28 10.01
C ARG A 182 19.57 -10.14 9.52
N ARG A 183 18.99 -9.02 9.08
CA ARG A 183 19.75 -7.87 8.55
C ARG A 183 20.67 -7.23 9.60
N TRP A 184 20.24 -7.19 10.85
CA TRP A 184 21.03 -6.68 11.98
C TRP A 184 21.79 -7.75 12.76
N ARG A 185 21.86 -8.99 12.26
CA ARG A 185 22.60 -10.11 12.87
C ARG A 185 22.19 -10.41 14.32
N LEU A 186 20.89 -10.33 14.61
CA LEU A 186 20.29 -10.64 15.90
C LEU A 186 19.43 -11.91 15.80
N SER A 187 19.24 -12.58 16.94
CA SER A 187 18.22 -13.63 17.01
C SER A 187 16.82 -13.01 16.96
N ASN A 188 15.83 -13.73 16.40
CA ASN A 188 14.44 -13.27 16.33
C ASN A 188 13.90 -12.89 17.72
N ARG A 189 14.22 -13.67 18.75
CA ARG A 189 13.84 -13.39 20.14
C ARG A 189 14.42 -12.05 20.61
N ARG A 190 15.69 -11.77 20.32
CA ARG A 190 16.37 -10.53 20.73
C ARG A 190 15.83 -9.33 19.97
N ALA A 191 15.65 -9.43 18.66
CA ALA A 191 15.06 -8.35 17.86
C ALA A 191 13.65 -7.99 18.33
N ARG A 192 12.81 -8.99 18.62
CA ARG A 192 11.48 -8.79 19.21
C ARG A 192 11.56 -8.15 20.60
N GLY A 193 12.44 -8.61 21.47
CA GLY A 193 12.62 -8.03 22.80
C GLY A 193 13.05 -6.56 22.76
N ILE A 194 13.93 -6.20 21.82
CA ILE A 194 14.34 -4.80 21.58
C ILE A 194 13.16 -3.97 21.07
N LEU A 195 12.36 -4.50 20.13
CA LEU A 195 11.16 -3.83 19.64
C LEU A 195 10.18 -3.52 20.77
N VAL A 196 9.80 -4.53 21.56
CA VAL A 196 8.87 -4.37 22.69
C VAL A 196 9.40 -3.33 23.68
N ALA A 197 10.66 -3.47 24.12
CA ALA A 197 11.26 -2.53 25.07
C ALA A 197 11.33 -1.09 24.53
N ALA A 198 11.53 -0.93 23.21
CA ALA A 198 11.53 0.37 22.57
C ALA A 198 10.13 1.00 22.49
N LEU A 199 9.09 0.19 22.22
CA LEU A 199 7.71 0.65 22.20
C LEU A 199 7.23 1.03 23.61
N ASP A 200 7.56 0.23 24.62
CA ASP A 200 7.25 0.54 26.02
C ASP A 200 7.89 1.85 26.50
N ARG A 201 9.06 2.20 25.96
CA ARG A 201 9.76 3.43 26.30
C ARG A 201 9.10 4.67 25.70
N TRP A 202 8.31 4.52 24.64
CA TRP A 202 7.56 5.63 24.05
C TRP A 202 6.38 6.08 24.91
N GLY A 203 5.72 5.13 25.60
CA GLY A 203 4.42 5.32 26.24
C GLY A 203 4.37 5.12 27.76
N ARG A 204 5.51 5.15 28.48
CA ARG A 204 5.54 5.34 29.94
C ARG A 204 5.72 6.82 30.31
N GLY A 205 4.91 7.68 29.70
CA GLY A 205 4.81 9.11 29.98
C GLY A 205 3.39 9.57 29.81
#